data_AF-A0A1F3PVK8-F1
#
_entry.id   AF-A0A1F3PVK8-F1
#
_cell.length_a   1.000
_cell.length_b   1.000
_cell.length_c   1.000
_cell.angle_alpha   90.00
_cell.angle_beta   90.00
_cell.angle_gamma   90.00
#
_symmetry.space_group_name_H-M   'P 1'
#
loop_
_entity.id
_entity.type
_entity.pdbx_description
1 polymer ?
#
loop_
_entity_poly.entity_id
_entity_poly.type
_entity_poly.pdbx_seq_one_letter_code
_entity_poly.pdbx_strand_id
1 'polypeptide(L)'
;MRRIHLKILILTAILSLACTTKVSEWVLLNAPADQYTLIYFYSGQINETARDQNASIGREIKPANIEFRSVEKKDIIQPYYTLYYGNRLFRRYNDPKDLNGLTVSPLRKKIASEIMTGKLCVLTYLTTGNKEKDEKGMQIIQKALGDSPFRNIITVVELSRSSVEESHFVSLLLNVEDDLKTIPEPMLFGVFGRFRALEPLLGKGITEENIRLMIDFLTADCSCLIKDNLPGTDILFTNNWDNPKIALVNKILDENPSLLHH
;
A
#
# COMPACT_ATOMS: atom_id res chain seq x y z
N MET A 1 -4.62 27.91 -64.40
CA MET A 1 -4.59 26.76 -63.48
C MET A 1 -3.60 27.03 -62.36
N ARG A 2 -4.06 27.49 -61.20
CA ARG A 2 -3.22 27.83 -60.04
C ARG A 2 -3.73 27.00 -58.86
N ARG A 3 -3.07 25.87 -58.59
CA ARG A 3 -3.40 24.98 -57.47
C ARG A 3 -3.12 25.71 -56.16
N ILE A 4 -4.19 26.11 -55.49
CA ILE A 4 -4.16 26.63 -54.13
C ILE A 4 -3.81 25.44 -53.23
N HIS A 5 -2.58 25.42 -52.70
CA HIS A 5 -2.22 24.53 -51.62
C HIS A 5 -2.91 25.03 -50.36
N LEU A 6 -4.10 24.50 -50.11
CA LEU A 6 -4.76 24.52 -48.82
C LEU A 6 -3.85 23.76 -47.85
N LYS A 7 -2.88 24.47 -47.23
CA LYS A 7 -2.14 23.93 -46.09
C LYS A 7 -3.15 23.76 -44.98
N ILE A 8 -3.59 22.52 -44.83
CA ILE A 8 -4.34 22.03 -43.69
C ILE A 8 -3.54 22.45 -42.46
N LEU A 9 -4.03 23.49 -41.77
CA LEU A 9 -3.81 23.71 -40.36
C LEU A 9 -4.41 22.47 -39.67
N ILE A 10 -3.64 21.39 -39.60
CA ILE A 10 -3.89 20.36 -38.63
C ILE A 10 -3.64 21.07 -37.31
N LEU A 11 -4.75 21.45 -36.67
CA LEU A 11 -4.82 21.78 -35.27
C LEU A 11 -3.99 20.74 -34.51
N THR A 12 -2.74 21.07 -34.18
CA THR A 12 -2.01 20.46 -33.07
C THR A 12 -2.61 21.00 -31.78
N ALA A 13 -3.90 20.75 -31.61
CA ALA A 13 -4.65 20.91 -30.38
C ALA A 13 -5.12 19.51 -29.98
N ILE A 14 -4.17 18.60 -29.84
CA ILE A 14 -4.40 17.29 -29.26
C ILE A 14 -3.67 17.31 -27.91
N LEU A 15 -4.47 17.57 -26.89
CA LEU A 15 -4.31 17.07 -25.52
C LEU A 15 -3.17 17.69 -24.67
N SER A 16 -3.26 18.99 -24.42
CA SER A 16 -2.91 19.52 -23.09
C SER A 16 -4.11 19.40 -22.15
N LEU A 17 -4.82 18.27 -22.15
CA LEU A 17 -5.70 17.95 -21.03
C LEU A 17 -4.76 17.66 -19.87
N ALA A 18 -4.54 18.67 -19.01
CA ALA A 18 -4.01 18.42 -17.69
C ALA A 18 -4.87 17.30 -17.09
N CYS A 19 -4.25 16.17 -16.80
CA CYS A 19 -4.93 14.99 -16.31
C CYS A 19 -5.46 15.34 -14.91
N THR A 20 -6.75 15.68 -14.79
CA THR A 20 -7.42 16.01 -13.52
C THR A 20 -7.62 14.78 -12.63
N THR A 21 -7.08 13.62 -13.04
CA THR A 21 -7.11 12.38 -12.26
C THR A 21 -6.32 12.59 -10.98
N LYS A 22 -6.92 12.24 -9.85
CA LYS A 22 -6.29 12.38 -8.54
C LYS A 22 -5.24 11.31 -8.32
N VAL A 23 -4.24 11.62 -7.49
CA VAL A 23 -3.13 10.70 -7.17
C VAL A 23 -3.65 9.33 -6.77
N SER A 24 -4.60 9.28 -5.83
CA SER A 24 -5.17 8.04 -5.33
C SER A 24 -5.82 7.16 -6.41
N GLU A 25 -6.62 7.77 -7.29
CA GLU A 25 -7.27 7.11 -8.42
C GLU A 25 -6.26 6.65 -9.46
N TRP A 26 -5.33 7.54 -9.84
CA TRP A 26 -4.31 7.23 -10.84
C TRP A 26 -3.48 6.03 -10.43
N VAL A 27 -3.04 5.98 -9.16
CA VAL A 27 -2.24 4.89 -8.61
C VAL A 27 -3.02 3.57 -8.62
N LEU A 28 -4.29 3.56 -8.22
CA LEU A 28 -5.12 2.35 -8.25
C LEU A 28 -5.22 1.74 -9.67
N LEU A 29 -5.40 2.62 -10.67
CA LEU A 29 -5.64 2.20 -12.04
C LEU A 29 -4.36 1.87 -12.82
N ASN A 30 -3.25 2.57 -12.57
CA ASN A 30 -2.09 2.57 -13.45
C ASN A 30 -0.80 2.06 -12.81
N ALA A 31 -0.64 2.12 -11.49
CA ALA A 31 0.59 1.71 -10.83
C ALA A 31 0.53 0.20 -10.48
N PRO A 32 1.31 -0.68 -11.13
CA PRO A 32 1.45 -2.05 -10.66
C PRO A 32 2.14 -2.05 -9.29
N ALA A 33 1.74 -2.99 -8.42
CA ALA A 33 2.42 -3.17 -7.16
C ALA A 33 3.79 -3.82 -7.38
N ASP A 34 4.80 -3.32 -6.69
CA ASP A 34 6.13 -3.91 -6.62
C ASP A 34 6.05 -5.35 -6.10
N GLN A 35 6.98 -6.17 -6.59
CA GLN A 35 7.03 -7.59 -6.26
C GLN A 35 7.89 -7.86 -5.04
N TYR A 36 7.33 -8.65 -4.12
CA TYR A 36 8.09 -9.30 -3.07
C TYR A 36 8.81 -10.54 -3.63
N THR A 37 9.86 -10.99 -2.95
CA THR A 37 10.48 -12.30 -3.23
C THR A 37 10.53 -13.14 -1.96
N LEU A 38 9.86 -14.28 -1.98
CA LEU A 38 10.02 -15.34 -0.99
C LEU A 38 11.12 -16.29 -1.47
N ILE A 39 12.22 -16.35 -0.73
CA ILE A 39 13.34 -17.24 -1.02
C ILE A 39 13.38 -18.37 -0.01
N TYR A 40 13.34 -19.62 -0.47
CA TYR A 40 13.67 -20.81 0.29
C TYR A 40 15.17 -21.11 0.15
N PHE A 41 15.92 -20.97 1.24
CA PHE A 41 17.32 -21.33 1.29
C PHE A 41 17.48 -22.77 1.76
N TYR A 42 18.29 -23.56 1.04
CA TYR A 42 18.60 -24.96 1.33
C TYR A 42 20.09 -25.26 1.14
N SER A 43 20.56 -26.42 1.62
CA SER A 43 21.93 -26.91 1.40
C SER A 43 21.87 -28.31 0.79
N GLY A 44 22.66 -28.58 -0.25
CA GLY A 44 22.65 -29.89 -0.93
C GLY A 44 21.37 -30.12 -1.73
N GLN A 45 20.76 -31.30 -1.60
CA GLN A 45 19.54 -31.64 -2.36
C GLN A 45 18.27 -31.35 -1.55
N ILE A 46 17.25 -30.80 -2.23
CA ILE A 46 15.91 -30.65 -1.67
C ILE A 46 15.23 -32.03 -1.66
N ASN A 47 14.88 -32.52 -0.47
CA ASN A 47 14.13 -33.77 -0.30
C ASN A 47 12.69 -33.65 -0.85
N GLU A 48 12.03 -34.79 -1.05
CA GLU A 48 10.69 -34.84 -1.66
C GLU A 48 9.64 -34.09 -0.83
N THR A 49 9.65 -34.24 0.49
CA THR A 49 8.73 -33.53 1.39
C THR A 49 8.84 -32.01 1.24
N ALA A 50 10.06 -31.48 1.24
CA ALA A 50 10.30 -30.05 1.06
C ALA A 50 9.91 -29.58 -0.34
N ARG A 51 10.09 -30.42 -1.37
CA ARG A 51 9.68 -30.12 -2.75
C ARG A 51 8.17 -29.98 -2.87
N ASP A 52 7.40 -30.91 -2.31
CA ASP A 52 5.94 -30.90 -2.36
C ASP A 52 5.37 -29.71 -1.57
N GLN A 53 5.95 -29.44 -0.40
CA GLN A 53 5.62 -28.26 0.41
C GLN A 53 5.87 -26.96 -0.35
N ASN A 54 7.06 -26.81 -0.95
CA ASN A 54 7.43 -25.64 -1.74
C ASN A 54 6.53 -25.47 -2.96
N ALA A 55 6.11 -26.56 -3.60
CA ALA A 55 5.15 -26.51 -4.68
C ALA A 55 3.77 -26.04 -4.22
N SER A 56 3.31 -26.45 -3.02
CA SER A 56 2.05 -25.95 -2.43
C SER A 56 2.12 -24.46 -2.12
N ILE A 57 3.15 -24.04 -1.39
CA ILE A 57 3.39 -22.62 -1.06
C ILE A 57 3.43 -21.79 -2.34
N GLY A 58 4.19 -22.23 -3.35
CA GLY A 58 4.28 -21.53 -4.63
C GLY A 58 2.93 -21.34 -5.32
N ARG A 59 2.02 -22.33 -5.25
CA ARG A 59 0.65 -22.20 -5.79
C ARG A 59 -0.21 -21.25 -4.96
N GLU A 60 -0.13 -21.34 -3.64
CA GLU A 60 -0.94 -20.54 -2.71
C GLU A 60 -0.61 -19.05 -2.79
N ILE A 61 0.68 -18.70 -2.92
CA ILE A 61 1.11 -17.30 -2.96
C ILE A 61 1.04 -16.69 -4.36
N LYS A 62 0.94 -17.51 -5.42
CA LYS A 62 0.95 -17.08 -6.83
C LYS A 62 0.02 -15.90 -7.16
N PRO A 63 -1.18 -15.75 -6.57
CA PRO A 63 -2.06 -14.64 -6.92
C PRO A 63 -1.66 -13.31 -6.27
N ALA A 64 -0.68 -13.26 -5.37
CA ALA A 64 -0.20 -12.03 -4.74
C ALA A 64 0.98 -11.41 -5.49
N ASN A 65 1.35 -10.18 -5.14
CA ASN A 65 2.55 -9.49 -5.64
C ASN A 65 3.84 -10.09 -5.05
N ILE A 66 4.07 -11.38 -5.30
CA ILE A 66 5.20 -12.13 -4.74
C ILE A 66 5.68 -13.21 -5.69
N GLU A 67 7.00 -13.31 -5.81
CA GLU A 67 7.67 -14.40 -6.49
C GLU A 67 8.25 -15.40 -5.49
N PHE A 68 8.22 -16.69 -5.85
CA PHE A 68 8.85 -17.74 -5.05
C PHE A 68 10.09 -18.29 -5.74
N ARG A 69 11.20 -18.40 -4.99
CA ARG A 69 12.47 -18.93 -5.49
C ARG A 69 13.09 -19.89 -4.48
N SER A 70 13.83 -20.88 -4.97
CA SER A 70 14.69 -21.74 -4.14
C SER A 70 16.15 -21.45 -4.47
N VAL A 71 16.98 -21.27 -3.46
CA VAL A 71 18.41 -20.92 -3.62
C VAL A 71 19.25 -21.82 -2.74
N GLU A 72 20.22 -22.51 -3.33
CA GLU A 72 21.22 -23.24 -2.56
C GLU A 72 22.15 -22.25 -1.87
N LYS A 73 22.34 -22.42 -0.56
CA LYS A 73 23.27 -21.66 0.24
C LYS A 73 24.12 -22.64 1.05
N LYS A 74 25.42 -22.64 0.76
CA LYS A 74 26.41 -23.39 1.54
C LYS A 74 26.42 -22.91 2.98
N ASP A 75 26.78 -23.80 3.90
CA ASP A 75 27.00 -23.49 5.31
C ASP A 75 25.75 -23.06 6.11
N ILE A 76 24.55 -23.48 5.68
CA ILE A 76 23.35 -23.38 6.50
C ILE A 76 23.06 -24.71 7.21
N ILE A 77 22.73 -24.65 8.50
CA ILE A 77 22.45 -25.84 9.33
C ILE A 77 21.12 -26.48 8.94
N GLN A 78 20.11 -25.65 8.66
CA GLN A 78 18.77 -26.08 8.28
C GLN A 78 18.17 -25.12 7.25
N PRO A 79 17.29 -25.60 6.36
CA PRO A 79 16.57 -24.75 5.42
C PRO A 79 15.69 -23.71 6.11
N TYR A 80 15.45 -22.58 5.45
CA TYR A 80 14.59 -21.51 5.97
C TYR A 80 14.04 -20.65 4.83
N TYR A 81 12.97 -19.90 5.09
CA TYR A 81 12.43 -18.93 4.14
C TYR A 81 12.79 -17.51 4.54
N THR A 82 12.85 -16.63 3.56
CA THR A 82 13.04 -15.18 3.76
C THR A 82 12.16 -14.42 2.80
N LEU A 83 11.46 -13.41 3.31
CA LEU A 83 10.70 -12.46 2.52
C LEU A 83 11.54 -11.21 2.29
N TYR A 84 11.74 -10.85 1.03
CA TYR A 84 12.39 -9.63 0.59
C TYR A 84 11.43 -8.70 -0.14
N TYR A 85 11.70 -7.41 -0.04
CA TYR A 85 11.14 -6.36 -0.90
C TYR A 85 12.31 -5.58 -1.50
N GLY A 86 12.50 -5.68 -2.82
CA GLY A 86 13.77 -5.31 -3.45
C GLY A 86 14.94 -6.06 -2.79
N ASN A 87 15.91 -5.31 -2.24
CA ASN A 87 17.06 -5.86 -1.51
C ASN A 87 16.88 -5.91 0.02
N ARG A 88 15.75 -5.42 0.55
CA ARG A 88 15.51 -5.31 2.00
C ARG A 88 14.90 -6.61 2.52
N LEU A 89 15.51 -7.17 3.58
CA LEU A 89 14.99 -8.35 4.28
C LEU A 89 13.87 -7.94 5.23
N PHE A 90 12.64 -8.38 4.94
CA PHE A 90 11.48 -8.06 5.78
C PHE A 90 11.34 -9.02 6.95
N ARG A 91 11.43 -10.34 6.68
CA ARG A 91 11.24 -11.39 7.69
C ARG A 91 11.89 -12.70 7.29
N ARG A 92 12.39 -13.44 8.27
CA ARG A 92 12.85 -14.83 8.14
C ARG A 92 11.83 -15.77 8.81
N TYR A 93 11.61 -16.92 8.20
CA TYR A 93 10.73 -17.97 8.69
C TYR A 93 11.51 -19.27 8.76
N ASN A 94 11.49 -19.93 9.92
CA ASN A 94 12.16 -21.21 10.12
C ASN A 94 11.18 -22.39 9.97
N ASP A 95 9.89 -22.17 10.20
CA ASP A 95 8.83 -23.14 9.95
C ASP A 95 7.96 -22.66 8.76
N PRO A 96 7.69 -23.52 7.76
CA PRO A 96 6.76 -23.20 6.67
C PRO A 96 5.36 -22.80 7.15
N LYS A 97 4.90 -23.30 8.30
CA LYS A 97 3.60 -22.92 8.89
C LYS A 97 3.54 -21.44 9.28
N ASP A 98 4.69 -20.81 9.52
CA ASP A 98 4.78 -19.38 9.80
C ASP A 98 4.48 -18.52 8.55
N LEU A 99 4.30 -19.13 7.36
CA LEU A 99 3.86 -18.47 6.14
C LEU A 99 2.33 -18.42 6.02
N ASN A 100 1.59 -19.03 6.94
CA ASN A 100 0.13 -19.03 6.92
C ASN A 100 -0.41 -17.59 7.03
N GLY A 101 -1.24 -17.19 6.07
CA GLY A 101 -1.75 -15.82 6.01
C GLY A 101 -0.71 -14.80 5.55
N LEU A 102 0.40 -15.22 4.93
CA LEU A 102 1.42 -14.29 4.41
C LEU A 102 0.84 -13.30 3.41
N THR A 103 0.02 -13.76 2.46
CA THR A 103 -0.49 -12.94 1.35
C THR A 103 -1.79 -12.20 1.66
N VAL A 104 -2.54 -12.64 2.67
CA VAL A 104 -3.83 -12.04 3.01
C VAL A 104 -4.19 -12.27 4.48
N SER A 105 -4.86 -11.28 5.08
CA SER A 105 -5.43 -11.34 6.44
C SER A 105 -6.78 -10.62 6.47
N PRO A 106 -7.61 -10.81 7.51
CA PRO A 106 -8.93 -10.18 7.59
C PRO A 106 -8.91 -8.65 7.42
N LEU A 107 -7.99 -7.96 8.08
CA LEU A 107 -7.91 -6.51 7.98
C LEU A 107 -7.42 -6.05 6.60
N ARG A 108 -6.48 -6.79 6.00
CA ARG A 108 -6.06 -6.53 4.61
C ARG A 108 -7.22 -6.71 3.63
N LYS A 109 -8.08 -7.72 3.80
CA LYS A 109 -9.30 -7.88 2.98
C LYS A 109 -10.25 -6.71 3.15
N LYS A 110 -10.46 -6.22 4.38
CA LYS A 110 -11.28 -5.05 4.66
C LYS A 110 -10.71 -3.81 3.96
N ILE A 111 -9.43 -3.53 4.12
CA ILE A 111 -8.75 -2.38 3.50
C ILE A 111 -8.90 -2.41 1.97
N ALA A 112 -8.59 -3.55 1.34
CA ALA A 112 -8.74 -3.70 -0.11
C ALA A 112 -10.20 -3.49 -0.55
N SER A 113 -11.17 -4.03 0.19
CA SER A 113 -12.59 -3.83 -0.11
C SER A 113 -13.00 -2.36 -0.04
N GLU A 114 -12.54 -1.60 0.96
CA GLU A 114 -12.84 -0.18 1.08
C GLU A 114 -12.30 0.58 -0.14
N ILE A 115 -11.04 0.36 -0.50
CA ILE A 115 -10.41 0.99 -1.68
C ILE A 115 -11.18 0.64 -2.96
N MET A 116 -11.52 -0.63 -3.16
CA MET A 116 -12.28 -1.09 -4.33
C MET A 116 -13.70 -0.51 -4.42
N THR A 117 -14.25 -0.01 -3.31
CA THR A 117 -15.56 0.67 -3.30
C THR A 117 -15.50 2.15 -3.67
N GLY A 118 -14.32 2.66 -4.03
CA GLY A 118 -14.10 4.04 -4.44
C GLY A 118 -13.70 4.98 -3.30
N LYS A 119 -13.37 4.45 -2.12
CA LYS A 119 -12.82 5.22 -1.00
C LYS A 119 -11.46 5.81 -1.39
N LEU A 120 -11.17 7.00 -0.87
CA LEU A 120 -9.92 7.73 -1.10
C LEU A 120 -8.71 6.94 -0.57
N CYS A 121 -8.81 6.52 0.69
CA CYS A 121 -7.78 5.74 1.38
C CYS A 121 -8.36 5.09 2.63
N VAL A 122 -7.55 4.22 3.24
CA VAL A 122 -7.78 3.68 4.56
C VAL A 122 -6.63 4.13 5.47
N LEU A 123 -6.95 4.93 6.48
CA LEU A 123 -6.01 5.29 7.54
C LEU A 123 -5.86 4.10 8.49
N THR A 124 -4.70 3.47 8.48
CA THR A 124 -4.38 2.30 9.31
C THR A 124 -3.60 2.76 10.53
N TYR A 125 -4.25 2.74 11.68
CA TYR A 125 -3.68 3.16 12.96
C TYR A 125 -3.10 1.97 13.72
N LEU A 126 -1.76 1.89 13.75
CA LEU A 126 -1.03 0.86 14.46
C LEU A 126 -0.88 1.26 15.93
N THR A 127 -1.59 0.56 16.82
CA THR A 127 -1.60 0.83 18.27
C THR A 127 -0.47 0.10 18.99
N THR A 128 -0.01 0.68 20.09
CA THR A 128 1.17 0.23 20.85
C THR A 128 0.83 -0.67 22.04
N GLY A 129 -0.44 -0.69 22.47
CA GLY A 129 -0.86 -1.26 23.75
C GLY A 129 -0.72 -0.29 24.92
N ASN A 130 -0.13 0.90 24.71
CA ASN A 130 -0.18 1.99 25.68
C ASN A 130 -1.48 2.77 25.48
N LYS A 131 -2.48 2.49 26.32
CA LYS A 131 -3.81 3.07 26.25
C LYS A 131 -3.82 4.60 26.16
N GLU A 132 -3.01 5.29 26.96
CA GLU A 132 -2.97 6.76 26.96
C GLU A 132 -2.51 7.31 25.61
N LYS A 133 -1.42 6.76 25.06
CA LYS A 133 -0.90 7.18 23.75
C LYS A 133 -1.87 6.81 22.62
N ASP A 134 -2.40 5.59 22.67
CA ASP A 134 -3.26 5.05 21.63
C ASP A 134 -4.58 5.85 21.55
N GLU A 135 -5.22 6.13 22.70
CA GLU A 135 -6.45 6.94 22.78
C GLU A 135 -6.19 8.38 22.34
N LYS A 136 -5.08 8.98 22.76
CA LYS A 136 -4.72 10.35 22.34
C LYS A 136 -4.57 10.47 20.83
N GLY A 137 -3.85 9.53 20.20
CA GLY A 137 -3.71 9.55 18.73
C GLY A 137 -5.04 9.33 18.03
N MET A 138 -5.90 8.42 18.52
CA MET A 138 -7.23 8.20 17.96
C MET A 138 -8.12 9.44 18.05
N GLN A 139 -8.09 10.17 19.17
CA GLN A 139 -8.85 11.42 19.31
C GLN A 139 -8.41 12.47 18.28
N ILE A 140 -7.11 12.59 18.02
CA ILE A 140 -6.58 13.51 17.00
C ILE A 140 -7.05 13.09 15.61
N ILE A 141 -7.01 11.79 15.29
CA ILE A 141 -7.49 11.26 14.00
C ILE A 141 -8.98 11.57 13.81
N GLN A 142 -9.80 11.31 14.82
CA GLN A 142 -11.24 11.58 14.77
C GLN A 142 -11.54 13.06 14.59
N LYS A 143 -10.80 13.94 15.28
CA LYS A 143 -10.94 15.38 15.15
C LYS A 143 -10.55 15.86 13.75
N ALA A 144 -9.38 15.45 13.24
CA ALA A 144 -8.91 15.80 11.90
C ALA A 144 -9.90 15.39 10.80
N LEU A 145 -10.51 14.22 10.93
CA LEU A 145 -11.54 13.75 10.00
C LEU A 145 -12.89 14.43 10.21
N GLY A 146 -13.25 14.81 11.44
CA GLY A 146 -14.48 15.55 11.74
C GLY A 146 -14.59 16.84 10.92
N ASP A 147 -13.45 17.52 10.76
CA ASP A 147 -13.32 18.80 10.05
C ASP A 147 -13.01 18.64 8.55
N SER A 148 -12.77 17.42 8.08
CA SER A 148 -12.40 17.16 6.68
C SER A 148 -13.62 17.01 5.77
N PRO A 149 -13.65 17.65 4.58
CA PRO A 149 -14.69 17.43 3.58
C PRO A 149 -14.66 15.98 3.02
N PHE A 150 -13.54 15.27 3.17
CA PHE A 150 -13.34 13.92 2.65
C PHE A 150 -13.67 12.82 3.66
N ARG A 151 -14.18 13.16 4.85
CA ARG A 151 -14.42 12.20 5.95
C ARG A 151 -15.24 10.96 5.56
N ASN A 152 -16.20 11.11 4.65
CA ASN A 152 -17.10 10.02 4.25
C ASN A 152 -16.43 9.04 3.27
N ILE A 153 -15.28 9.41 2.71
CA ILE A 153 -14.52 8.60 1.75
C ILE A 153 -13.17 8.14 2.32
N ILE A 154 -12.91 8.41 3.59
CA ILE A 154 -11.74 7.92 4.33
C ILE A 154 -12.24 6.93 5.38
N THR A 155 -11.67 5.73 5.41
CA THR A 155 -11.98 4.73 6.44
C THR A 155 -10.83 4.68 7.43
N VAL A 156 -11.11 4.64 8.74
CA VAL A 156 -10.10 4.42 9.78
C VAL A 156 -10.19 2.98 10.24
N VAL A 157 -9.06 2.31 10.36
CA VAL A 157 -8.96 0.99 10.98
C VAL A 157 -7.87 0.97 12.03
N GLU A 158 -8.13 0.28 13.13
CA GLU A 158 -7.15 0.03 14.18
C GLU A 158 -6.49 -1.32 13.97
N LEU A 159 -5.17 -1.37 14.20
CA LEU A 159 -4.37 -2.57 14.14
C LEU A 159 -3.49 -2.63 15.38
N SER A 160 -3.65 -3.66 16.20
CA SER A 160 -2.73 -3.89 17.31
C SER A 160 -1.37 -4.35 16.81
N ARG A 161 -0.30 -3.71 17.28
CA ARG A 161 1.09 -4.16 17.03
C ARG A 161 1.38 -5.57 17.57
N SER A 162 0.61 -6.04 18.54
CA SER A 162 0.72 -7.40 19.09
C SER A 162 -0.27 -8.40 18.47
N SER A 163 -0.98 -8.02 17.40
CA SER A 163 -1.94 -8.92 16.75
C SER A 163 -1.25 -10.15 16.17
N VAL A 164 -1.71 -11.33 16.61
CA VAL A 164 -1.24 -12.63 16.08
C VAL A 164 -1.81 -12.88 14.70
N GLU A 165 -3.10 -12.62 14.50
CA GLU A 165 -3.81 -12.82 13.22
C GLU A 165 -3.28 -11.89 12.12
N GLU A 166 -2.88 -10.67 12.49
CA GLU A 166 -2.37 -9.67 11.58
C GLU A 166 -0.83 -9.54 11.62
N SER A 167 -0.13 -10.54 12.18
CA SER A 167 1.32 -10.44 12.44
C SER A 167 2.16 -10.16 11.18
N HIS A 168 1.77 -10.70 10.03
CA HIS A 168 2.38 -10.36 8.74
C HIS A 168 2.11 -8.92 8.34
N PHE A 169 0.88 -8.43 8.51
CA PHE A 169 0.52 -7.07 8.14
C PHE A 169 1.24 -6.05 9.03
N VAL A 170 1.31 -6.30 10.34
CA VAL A 170 2.14 -5.51 11.27
C VAL A 170 3.60 -5.51 10.82
N SER A 171 4.15 -6.68 10.48
CA SER A 171 5.52 -6.79 10.00
C SER A 171 5.75 -6.00 8.71
N LEU A 172 4.80 -6.00 7.77
CA LEU A 172 4.90 -5.26 6.51
C LEU A 172 4.91 -3.75 6.78
N LEU A 173 3.99 -3.25 7.62
CA LEU A 173 3.93 -1.83 7.99
C LEU A 173 5.19 -1.35 8.72
N LEU A 174 5.72 -2.15 9.66
CA LEU A 174 6.96 -1.83 10.36
C LEU A 174 8.22 -1.95 9.49
N ASN A 175 8.10 -2.38 8.24
CA ASN A 175 9.19 -2.39 7.26
C ASN A 175 8.97 -1.35 6.14
N VAL A 176 7.95 -0.47 6.23
CA VAL A 176 7.82 0.66 5.29
C VAL A 176 9.11 1.49 5.34
N GLU A 177 9.51 1.92 6.54
CA GLU A 177 10.81 2.52 6.84
C GLU A 177 11.67 1.56 7.70
N ASP A 178 13.00 1.71 7.64
CA ASP A 178 13.96 0.77 8.28
C ASP A 178 13.97 0.85 9.81
N ASP A 179 13.62 1.99 10.40
CA ASP A 179 13.74 2.28 11.83
C ASP A 179 12.47 1.97 12.65
N LEU A 180 11.31 1.87 12.00
CA LEU A 180 9.98 1.76 12.63
C LEU A 180 9.86 0.61 13.63
N LYS A 181 10.52 -0.52 13.36
CA LYS A 181 10.45 -1.72 14.22
C LYS A 181 10.79 -1.43 15.67
N THR A 182 11.69 -0.48 15.91
CA THR A 182 12.22 -0.16 17.23
C THR A 182 11.52 1.00 17.92
N ILE A 183 10.69 1.75 17.20
CA ILE A 183 10.02 2.96 17.70
C ILE A 183 8.76 2.55 18.47
N PRO A 184 8.65 2.77 19.80
CA PRO A 184 7.52 2.37 20.63
C PRO A 184 6.41 3.45 20.68
N GLU A 185 6.08 3.99 19.51
CA GLU A 185 5.04 5.02 19.34
C GLU A 185 3.93 4.51 18.42
N PRO A 186 2.68 5.03 18.59
CA PRO A 186 1.61 4.72 17.67
C PRO A 186 1.92 5.30 16.29
N MET A 187 1.44 4.65 15.24
CA MET A 187 1.77 5.00 13.86
C MET A 187 0.51 5.07 13.02
N LEU A 188 0.37 6.11 12.20
CA LEU A 188 -0.75 6.26 11.29
C LEU A 188 -0.27 6.19 9.84
N PHE A 189 -0.69 5.14 9.13
CA PHE A 189 -0.36 4.94 7.72
C PHE A 189 -1.54 5.32 6.83
N GLY A 190 -1.27 6.09 5.77
CA GLY A 190 -2.22 6.27 4.66
C GLY A 190 -2.09 5.13 3.67
N VAL A 191 -3.08 4.23 3.63
CA VAL A 191 -3.10 3.09 2.69
C VAL A 191 -4.05 3.36 1.54
N PHE A 192 -3.57 3.28 0.30
CA PHE A 192 -4.31 3.65 -0.91
C PHE A 192 -3.86 2.86 -2.14
N GLY A 193 -4.53 3.06 -3.28
CA GLY A 193 -4.15 2.41 -4.53
C GLY A 193 -4.19 0.88 -4.43
N ARG A 194 -3.21 0.19 -5.03
CA ARG A 194 -3.09 -1.28 -4.95
C ARG A 194 -2.38 -1.75 -3.67
N PHE A 195 -2.87 -1.26 -2.53
CA PHE A 195 -2.31 -1.50 -1.19
C PHE A 195 -0.95 -0.86 -0.94
N ARG A 196 -0.75 0.37 -1.42
CA ARG A 196 0.44 1.15 -1.09
C ARG A 196 0.26 1.85 0.24
N ALA A 197 1.24 1.73 1.13
CA ALA A 197 1.28 2.44 2.41
C ALA A 197 2.29 3.59 2.33
N LEU A 198 1.83 4.81 2.61
CA LEU A 198 2.72 5.97 2.82
C LEU A 198 3.56 5.79 4.08
N GLU A 199 4.67 6.53 4.15
CA GLU A 199 5.42 6.70 5.40
C GLU A 199 4.49 7.16 6.53
N PRO A 200 4.61 6.58 7.74
CA PRO A 200 3.65 6.84 8.80
C PRO A 200 3.87 8.19 9.49
N LEU A 201 2.77 8.75 10.00
CA LEU A 201 2.86 9.76 11.07
C LEU A 201 3.13 9.04 12.40
N LEU A 202 4.21 9.43 13.09
CA LEU A 202 4.71 8.75 14.28
C LEU A 202 4.45 9.53 15.57
N GLY A 203 3.71 8.95 16.52
CA GLY A 203 3.52 9.50 17.86
C GLY A 203 3.09 10.97 17.84
N LYS A 204 4.00 11.89 18.23
CA LYS A 204 3.75 13.34 18.21
C LYS A 204 3.54 13.94 16.81
N GLY A 205 3.96 13.24 15.75
CA GLY A 205 3.69 13.59 14.37
C GLY A 205 2.24 13.31 13.93
N ILE A 206 1.47 12.56 14.73
CA ILE A 206 0.03 12.40 14.52
C ILE A 206 -0.65 13.69 15.00
N THR A 207 -0.83 14.63 14.08
CA THR A 207 -1.45 15.94 14.29
C THR A 207 -2.53 16.18 13.23
N GLU A 208 -3.51 17.05 13.52
CA GLU A 208 -4.54 17.42 12.55
C GLU A 208 -3.93 17.97 11.24
N GLU A 209 -2.88 18.78 11.38
CA GLU A 209 -2.16 19.36 10.24
C GLU A 209 -1.50 18.29 9.37
N ASN A 210 -0.76 17.36 9.96
CA ASN A 210 -0.07 16.32 9.20
C ASN A 210 -1.05 15.32 8.56
N ILE A 211 -2.17 15.02 9.24
CA ILE A 211 -3.24 14.20 8.67
C ILE A 211 -3.86 14.91 7.47
N ARG A 212 -4.10 16.23 7.57
CA ARG A 212 -4.59 17.03 6.44
C ARG A 212 -3.59 17.02 5.29
N LEU A 213 -2.29 17.22 5.54
CA LEU A 213 -1.26 17.14 4.48
C LEU A 213 -1.24 15.78 3.77
N MET A 214 -1.42 14.69 4.52
CA MET A 214 -1.55 13.35 3.94
C MET A 214 -2.79 13.24 3.04
N ILE A 215 -3.92 13.81 3.47
CA ILE A 215 -5.15 13.84 2.66
C ILE A 215 -4.96 14.70 1.41
N ASP A 216 -4.38 15.90 1.55
CA ASP A 216 -4.10 16.83 0.46
C ASP A 216 -3.23 16.16 -0.62
N PHE A 217 -2.21 15.39 -0.22
CA PHE A 217 -1.41 14.59 -1.16
C PHE A 217 -2.26 13.58 -1.95
N LEU A 218 -3.17 12.86 -1.28
CA LEU A 218 -4.01 11.84 -1.91
C LEU A 218 -5.09 12.44 -2.84
N THR A 219 -5.49 13.69 -2.59
CA THR A 219 -6.48 14.46 -3.36
C THR A 219 -5.85 15.42 -4.37
N ALA A 220 -4.53 15.51 -4.44
CA ALA A 220 -3.82 16.30 -5.43
C ALA A 220 -4.01 15.74 -6.85
N ASP A 221 -3.82 16.59 -7.85
CA ASP A 221 -3.76 16.15 -9.25
C ASP A 221 -2.51 15.32 -9.50
N CYS A 222 -2.65 14.26 -10.30
CA CYS A 222 -1.50 13.43 -10.65
C CYS A 222 -0.51 14.21 -11.54
N SER A 223 0.70 14.46 -11.02
CA SER A 223 1.78 15.09 -11.78
C SER A 223 2.80 14.06 -12.25
N CYS A 224 3.60 14.38 -13.27
CA CYS A 224 4.67 13.47 -13.73
C CYS A 224 5.68 13.15 -12.61
N LEU A 225 5.99 14.12 -11.73
CA LEU A 225 6.86 13.91 -10.58
C LEU A 225 6.32 12.84 -9.62
N ILE A 226 5.00 12.80 -9.42
CA ILE A 226 4.35 11.78 -8.59
C ILE A 226 4.39 10.41 -9.26
N LYS A 227 4.33 10.36 -10.61
CA LYS A 227 4.41 9.10 -11.36
C LYS A 227 5.81 8.48 -11.30
N ASP A 228 6.85 9.32 -11.37
CA ASP A 228 8.25 8.87 -11.35
C ASP A 228 8.76 8.57 -9.94
N ASN A 229 8.17 9.18 -8.91
CA ASN A 229 8.60 9.03 -7.53
C ASN A 229 7.40 8.97 -6.56
N LEU A 230 6.58 7.93 -6.69
CA LEU A 230 5.43 7.73 -5.82
C LEU A 230 5.89 7.31 -4.42
N PRO A 231 5.65 8.10 -3.35
CA PRO A 231 6.10 7.76 -2.01
C PRO A 231 5.41 6.51 -1.46
N GLY A 232 6.04 5.89 -0.46
CA GLY A 232 5.52 4.72 0.25
C GLY A 232 6.03 3.39 -0.27
N THR A 233 5.51 2.31 0.32
CA THR A 233 5.87 0.92 0.03
C THR A 233 4.61 0.13 -0.30
N ASP A 234 4.66 -0.72 -1.34
CA ASP A 234 3.54 -1.61 -1.65
C ASP A 234 3.48 -2.74 -0.62
N ILE A 235 2.30 -2.95 -0.02
CA ILE A 235 2.09 -3.99 0.97
C ILE A 235 1.75 -5.30 0.25
N LEU A 236 2.38 -6.40 0.68
CA LEU A 236 2.09 -7.73 0.15
C LEU A 236 0.61 -8.08 0.28
N PHE A 237 -0.05 -8.29 -0.86
CA PHE A 237 -1.47 -8.59 -0.95
C PHE A 237 -1.82 -9.41 -2.20
N THR A 238 -2.91 -10.17 -2.13
CA THR A 238 -3.48 -10.87 -3.29
C THR A 238 -3.91 -9.86 -4.37
N ASN A 239 -3.36 -9.96 -5.58
CA ASN A 239 -3.45 -8.96 -6.66
C ASN A 239 -4.81 -8.98 -7.38
N ASN A 240 -5.91 -8.83 -6.64
CA ASN A 240 -7.27 -8.76 -7.18
C ASN A 240 -7.79 -7.30 -7.11
N TRP A 241 -7.33 -6.48 -8.04
CA TRP A 241 -7.68 -5.05 -8.14
C TRP A 241 -8.56 -4.74 -9.36
N ASP A 242 -9.15 -5.76 -9.97
CA ASP A 242 -9.91 -5.60 -11.21
C ASP A 242 -11.26 -4.94 -10.96
N ASN A 243 -11.62 -4.01 -11.85
CA ASN A 243 -12.90 -3.30 -11.85
C ASN A 243 -13.23 -2.55 -10.53
N PRO A 244 -12.36 -1.64 -10.06
CA PRO A 244 -12.71 -0.79 -8.92
C PRO A 244 -13.91 0.10 -9.25
N LYS A 245 -14.72 0.43 -8.23
CA LYS A 245 -15.75 1.47 -8.40
C LYS A 245 -15.09 2.83 -8.64
N ILE A 246 -15.85 3.72 -9.29
CA ILE A 246 -15.42 5.10 -9.54
C ILE A 246 -15.00 5.76 -8.21
N ALA A 247 -13.87 6.46 -8.25
CA ALA A 247 -13.35 7.17 -7.09
C ALA A 247 -14.35 8.23 -6.61
N LEU A 248 -14.72 8.17 -5.32
CA LEU A 248 -15.72 9.06 -4.74
C LEU A 248 -15.20 10.48 -4.54
N VAL A 249 -13.88 10.67 -4.54
CA VAL A 249 -13.22 11.99 -4.38
C VAL A 249 -13.63 12.97 -5.47
N ASN A 250 -13.76 12.51 -6.72
CA ASN A 250 -14.11 13.38 -7.86
C ASN A 250 -15.50 14.01 -7.66
N LYS A 251 -16.47 13.22 -7.19
CA LYS A 251 -17.81 13.73 -6.88
C LYS A 251 -17.78 14.85 -5.84
N ILE A 252 -17.00 14.68 -4.77
CA ILE A 252 -16.89 15.71 -3.71
C ILE A 252 -16.28 16.99 -4.28
N LEU A 253 -15.24 16.88 -5.10
CA LEU A 253 -14.55 18.03 -5.69
C LEU A 253 -15.40 18.74 -6.75
N ASP A 254 -16.15 18.01 -7.56
CA ASP A 254 -17.09 18.56 -8.55
C ASP A 254 -18.22 19.36 -7.87
N GLU A 255 -18.73 18.86 -6.75
CA GLU A 255 -19.75 19.54 -5.94
C GLU A 255 -19.18 20.73 -5.15
N ASN A 256 -17.86 20.79 -4.94
CA ASN A 256 -17.18 21.80 -4.14
C ASN A 256 -15.90 22.33 -4.83
N PRO A 257 -16.01 23.13 -5.91
CA PRO A 257 -14.86 23.57 -6.69
C PRO A 257 -13.81 24.37 -5.90
N SER A 258 -14.18 24.98 -4.77
CA SER A 258 -13.26 25.68 -3.86
C SER A 258 -12.24 24.77 -3.17
N LEU A 259 -12.46 23.45 -3.17
CA LEU A 259 -11.54 22.45 -2.63
C LEU A 259 -10.47 22.01 -3.64
N LEU A 260 -10.57 22.42 -4.91
CA LEU A 260 -9.55 22.10 -5.90
C LEU A 260 -8.27 22.89 -5.58
N HIS A 261 -7.16 22.17 -5.47
CA HIS A 261 -5.83 22.79 -5.43
C HIS A 261 -5.55 23.38 -6.82
N HIS A 262 -5.46 24.71 -6.91
CA HIS A 262 -5.01 25.41 -8.12
C HIS A 262 -3.49 25.43 -8.21
#